data_AF-A0A3D4GRR6-F1
#
_entry.id   AF-A0A3D4GRR6-F1
#
_cell.length_a   1.000
_cell.length_b   1.000
_cell.length_c   1.000
_cell.angle_alpha   90.00
_cell.angle_beta   90.00
_cell.angle_gamma   90.00
#
_symmetry.space_group_name_H-M   'P 1'
#
loop_
_entity.id
_entity.type
_entity.pdbx_description
1 polymer ?
#
loop_
_entity_poly.entity_id
_entity_poly.type
_entity_poly.pdbx_seq_one_letter_code
_entity_poly.pdbx_strand_id
1 'polypeptide(L)'
;MPDRQNVLFLLSDEHNHRFLSARDQKEGGETSTRKIATPVSLADLFPTICGLTEKPLGEDLDGLDLSPAIWGESVPALEDRPGVISESLSPRWGEGAEFRMIRSDRYKYIAFRGCDDLAFDIVNDPGQQTNLVENTTGEIADQLEDLHQEVMHDFNFDQAESRRKSQTAELNRNYPKRVKLETPNQIVLGDGRMVETDTPIYKPRVISNELS
;
A
#
# COMPACT_ATOMS: atom_id res chain seq x y z
N MET A 1 18.51 -31.91 0.64
CA MET A 1 18.27 -30.64 1.34
C MET A 1 16.78 -30.60 1.68
N PRO A 2 16.34 -30.88 2.92
CA PRO A 2 14.92 -30.84 3.23
C PRO A 2 14.51 -29.40 3.58
N ASP A 3 13.58 -28.88 2.79
CA ASP A 3 12.34 -28.22 3.22
C ASP A 3 12.45 -27.33 4.48
N ARG A 4 12.78 -26.05 4.30
CA ARG A 4 12.59 -25.04 5.33
C ARG A 4 11.28 -24.32 5.07
N GLN A 5 10.31 -24.56 5.94
CA GLN A 5 9.07 -23.81 6.03
C GLN A 5 9.37 -22.32 6.20
N ASN A 6 8.72 -21.48 5.39
CA ASN A 6 8.73 -20.03 5.58
C ASN A 6 8.01 -19.71 6.89
N VAL A 7 8.75 -19.20 7.87
CA VAL A 7 8.20 -18.76 9.15
C VAL A 7 7.48 -17.42 8.92
N LEU A 8 6.19 -17.40 9.20
CA LEU A 8 5.41 -16.18 9.36
C LEU A 8 5.75 -15.57 10.73
N PHE A 9 6.36 -14.37 10.75
CA PHE A 9 6.49 -13.60 11.98
C PHE A 9 5.17 -12.91 12.29
N LEU A 10 4.43 -13.46 13.26
CA LEU A 10 3.40 -12.73 14.00
C LEU A 10 4.01 -12.34 15.35
N LEU A 11 4.47 -11.10 15.47
CA LEU A 11 4.76 -10.52 16.78
C LEU A 11 3.46 -9.89 17.29
N SER A 12 2.63 -10.69 17.96
CA SER A 12 1.63 -10.15 18.88
C SER A 12 2.28 -10.03 20.25
N ASP A 13 2.89 -8.88 20.51
CA ASP A 13 3.38 -8.57 21.85
C ASP A 13 2.20 -8.05 22.69
N GLU A 14 1.37 -8.98 23.20
CA GLU A 14 0.37 -8.63 24.21
C GLU A 14 0.84 -8.91 25.64
N HIS A 15 1.98 -9.55 25.90
CA HIS A 15 2.37 -9.88 27.28
C HIS A 15 3.88 -10.02 27.50
N ASN A 16 4.64 -8.91 27.62
CA ASN A 16 5.76 -8.81 28.58
C ASN A 16 6.28 -7.38 28.78
N HIS A 17 5.68 -6.61 29.69
CA HIS A 17 6.14 -5.26 30.08
C HIS A 17 7.42 -5.27 30.96
N ARG A 18 8.16 -6.38 31.03
CA ARG A 18 9.39 -6.52 31.81
C ARG A 18 10.27 -7.55 31.10
N PHE A 19 11.41 -7.15 30.52
CA PHE A 19 12.72 -7.83 30.68
C PHE A 19 13.82 -7.42 29.66
N LEU A 20 13.59 -6.49 28.73
CA LEU A 20 14.69 -5.98 27.86
C LEU A 20 15.04 -4.49 28.09
N SER A 21 14.28 -3.76 28.91
CA SER A 21 14.53 -2.33 29.21
C SER A 21 15.74 -2.02 30.10
N ALA A 22 16.43 -3.05 30.63
CA ALA A 22 17.59 -2.87 31.52
C ALA A 22 18.94 -2.93 30.78
N ARG A 23 18.97 -3.33 29.50
CA ARG A 23 20.19 -3.32 28.70
C ARG A 23 20.34 -1.97 28.02
N ASP A 24 21.57 -1.49 27.89
CA ASP A 24 21.83 -0.33 27.04
C ASP A 24 21.45 -0.69 25.59
N GLN A 25 21.07 0.30 24.77
CA GLN A 25 20.72 0.12 23.36
C GLN A 25 21.86 -0.57 22.60
N LYS A 26 23.11 -0.29 22.99
CA LYS A 26 24.34 -0.92 22.45
C LYS A 26 24.44 -2.42 22.75
N GLU A 27 23.70 -2.93 23.74
CA GLU A 27 23.69 -4.32 24.17
C GLU A 27 22.35 -5.03 23.88
N GLY A 28 21.52 -4.45 23.00
CA GLY A 28 20.23 -5.02 22.60
C GLY A 28 19.07 -4.72 23.55
N GLY A 29 19.15 -3.61 24.30
CA GLY A 29 18.03 -3.07 25.06
C GLY A 29 16.95 -2.42 24.18
N GLU A 30 15.72 -2.39 24.69
CA GLU A 30 14.58 -1.76 24.00
C GLU A 30 14.81 -0.25 23.81
N THR A 31 14.64 0.22 22.59
CA THR A 31 14.58 1.67 22.32
C THR A 31 13.31 2.25 22.92
N SER A 32 13.35 3.50 23.38
CA SER A 32 12.13 4.22 23.79
C SER A 32 11.11 4.21 22.65
N THR A 33 9.82 4.04 23.00
CA THR A 33 8.74 4.08 22.02
C THR A 33 8.73 5.42 21.27
N ARG A 34 8.51 5.35 19.96
CA ARG A 34 8.42 6.52 19.08
C ARG A 34 7.18 6.43 18.22
N LYS A 35 6.60 7.59 17.93
CA LYS A 35 5.47 7.75 17.02
C LYS A 35 5.94 8.55 15.81
N ILE A 36 5.81 7.97 14.64
CA ILE A 36 6.00 8.66 13.36
C ILE A 36 4.62 9.08 12.87
N ALA A 37 4.41 10.39 12.70
CA ALA A 37 3.14 10.95 12.22
C ALA A 37 3.15 11.22 10.71
N THR A 38 4.33 11.29 10.11
CA THR A 38 4.50 11.45 8.66
C THR A 38 3.87 10.25 7.93
N PRO A 39 3.06 10.47 6.88
CA PRO A 39 2.48 9.38 6.11
C PRO A 39 3.54 8.45 5.51
N VAL A 40 3.28 7.15 5.59
CA VAL A 40 4.08 6.09 4.97
C VAL A 40 3.20 5.20 4.10
N SER A 41 3.80 4.55 3.11
CA SER A 41 3.12 3.71 2.13
C SER A 41 3.43 2.23 2.35
N LEU A 42 2.54 1.36 1.86
CA LEU A 42 2.85 -0.07 1.75
C LEU A 42 4.07 -0.31 0.84
N ALA A 43 4.31 0.57 -0.13
CA ALA A 43 5.49 0.51 -0.99
C ALA A 43 6.81 0.61 -0.20
N ASP A 44 6.81 1.25 0.97
CA ASP A 44 7.99 1.42 1.81
C ASP A 44 8.37 0.11 2.54
N LEU A 45 7.47 -0.88 2.58
CA LEU A 45 7.68 -2.13 3.33
C LEU A 45 8.85 -2.96 2.79
N PHE A 46 8.90 -3.16 1.46
CA PHE A 46 9.98 -3.93 0.83
C PHE A 46 11.37 -3.32 1.07
N PRO A 47 11.62 -2.04 0.73
CA PRO A 47 12.93 -1.43 0.98
C PRO A 47 13.27 -1.40 2.48
N THR A 48 12.29 -1.21 3.37
CA THR A 48 12.51 -1.29 4.82
C THR A 48 12.96 -2.69 5.27
N ILE A 49 12.37 -3.77 4.74
CA ILE A 49 12.80 -5.14 5.04
C ILE A 49 14.23 -5.36 4.53
N CYS A 50 14.58 -4.86 3.35
CA CYS A 50 15.94 -4.93 2.83
C CYS A 50 16.93 -4.20 3.75
N GLY A 51 16.62 -2.98 4.19
CA GLY A 51 17.44 -2.22 5.15
C GLY A 51 17.65 -2.98 6.47
N LEU A 52 16.56 -3.50 7.05
CA LEU A 52 16.62 -4.30 8.29
C LEU A 52 17.40 -5.61 8.16
N THR A 53 17.50 -6.17 6.95
CA THR A 53 18.18 -7.44 6.68
C THR A 53 19.52 -7.27 5.98
N GLU A 54 20.00 -6.03 5.85
CA GLU A 54 21.24 -5.66 5.15
C GLU A 54 21.30 -6.26 3.74
N LYS A 55 20.16 -6.32 3.06
CA LYS A 55 20.05 -6.78 1.67
C LYS A 55 20.12 -5.61 0.71
N PRO A 56 20.71 -5.82 -0.48
CA PRO A 56 20.75 -4.77 -1.49
C PRO A 56 19.32 -4.36 -1.88
N LEU A 57 19.13 -3.05 -2.04
CA LEU A 57 17.93 -2.49 -2.63
C LEU A 57 17.95 -2.71 -4.14
N GLY A 58 16.77 -2.93 -4.73
CA GLY A 58 16.60 -2.85 -6.17
C GLY A 58 16.71 -1.41 -6.66
N GLU A 59 16.96 -1.25 -7.95
CA GLU A 59 16.79 0.04 -8.63
C GLU A 59 15.30 0.34 -8.82
N ASP A 60 14.95 1.61 -9.02
CA ASP A 60 13.61 2.08 -9.38
C ASP A 60 12.48 1.68 -8.41
N LEU A 61 12.73 1.76 -7.11
CA LEU A 61 11.70 1.57 -6.09
C LEU A 61 10.97 2.88 -5.78
N ASP A 62 9.63 2.85 -5.77
CA ASP A 62 8.80 3.99 -5.35
C ASP A 62 8.80 4.20 -3.82
N GLY A 63 9.19 3.17 -3.07
CA GLY A 63 9.19 3.15 -1.61
C GLY A 63 10.51 3.60 -0.98
N LEU A 64 10.44 4.07 0.25
CA LEU A 64 11.60 4.49 1.04
C LEU A 64 12.02 3.40 2.05
N ASP A 65 13.33 3.26 2.27
CA ASP A 65 13.84 2.47 3.40
C ASP A 65 13.62 3.25 4.71
N LEU A 66 12.71 2.75 5.55
CA LEU A 66 12.36 3.33 6.85
C LEU A 66 13.08 2.65 8.02
N SER A 67 14.01 1.73 7.75
CA SER A 67 14.79 1.07 8.80
C SER A 67 15.56 2.04 9.71
N PRO A 68 16.11 3.18 9.23
CA PRO A 68 16.73 4.16 10.13
C PRO A 68 15.71 4.76 11.10
N ALA A 69 14.47 5.01 10.66
CA ALA A 69 13.40 5.54 11.50
C ALA A 69 12.95 4.57 12.60
N ILE A 70 13.07 3.25 12.37
CA ILE A 70 12.83 2.23 13.41
C ILE A 70 13.88 2.35 14.52
N TRP A 71 15.14 2.54 14.14
CA TRP A 71 16.23 2.88 15.07
C TRP A 71 16.19 4.35 15.55
N GLY A 72 15.24 5.10 14.99
CA GLY A 72 14.92 6.53 15.15
C GLY A 72 16.09 7.47 14.99
N GLU A 73 16.82 7.16 13.95
CA GLU A 73 17.55 8.11 13.15
C GLU A 73 16.57 8.86 12.24
N SER A 74 16.99 10.01 11.71
CA SER A 74 16.18 10.74 10.73
C SER A 74 16.20 10.06 9.37
N VAL A 75 15.11 10.21 8.62
CA VAL A 75 15.02 9.78 7.23
C VAL A 75 14.67 11.03 6.41
N PRO A 76 15.67 11.79 5.92
CA PRO A 76 15.42 13.05 5.22
C PRO A 76 14.46 12.91 4.03
N ALA A 77 14.59 11.83 3.26
CA ALA A 77 13.69 11.55 2.14
C ALA A 77 12.22 11.35 2.55
N LEU A 78 11.95 10.95 3.80
CA LEU A 78 10.58 10.87 4.33
C LEU A 78 10.06 12.26 4.71
N GLU A 79 10.92 13.13 5.22
CA GLU A 79 10.58 14.53 5.55
C GLU A 79 10.31 15.37 4.30
N ASP A 80 11.06 15.10 3.22
CA ASP A 80 10.93 15.79 1.93
C ASP A 80 9.79 15.23 1.06
N ARG A 81 9.16 14.10 1.46
CA ARG A 81 8.10 13.45 0.66
C ARG A 81 6.82 14.31 0.68
N PRO A 82 6.31 14.79 -0.47
CA PRO A 82 5.08 15.60 -0.51
C PRO A 82 3.85 14.86 0.03
N GLY A 83 3.80 13.55 -0.17
CA GLY A 83 2.78 12.66 0.35
C GLY A 83 2.91 11.23 -0.16
N VAL A 84 2.01 10.36 0.28
CA VAL A 84 1.92 8.97 -0.17
C VAL A 84 0.82 8.82 -1.20
N ILE A 85 1.13 8.16 -2.31
CA ILE A 85 0.19 7.94 -3.41
C ILE A 85 -0.50 6.57 -3.27
N SER A 86 -1.80 6.54 -3.52
CA SER A 86 -2.60 5.33 -3.68
C SER A 86 -3.51 5.47 -4.90
N GLU A 87 -3.76 4.36 -5.58
CA GLU A 87 -4.41 4.37 -6.90
C GLU A 87 -5.53 3.34 -6.99
N SER A 88 -6.56 3.68 -7.76
CA SER A 88 -7.58 2.74 -8.21
C SER A 88 -7.86 3.00 -9.68
N LEU A 89 -7.14 2.29 -10.55
CA LEU A 89 -7.12 2.54 -12.00
C LEU A 89 -8.11 1.66 -12.78
N SER A 90 -8.93 0.88 -12.09
CA SER A 90 -10.03 0.14 -12.71
C SER A 90 -11.35 0.85 -12.44
N PRO A 91 -12.30 0.89 -13.40
CA PRO A 91 -13.61 1.54 -13.25
C PRO A 91 -14.56 0.69 -12.38
N ARG A 92 -14.11 0.28 -11.18
CA ARG A 92 -14.82 -0.62 -10.27
C ARG A 92 -16.16 -0.03 -9.81
N TRP A 93 -16.23 1.29 -9.67
CA TRP A 93 -17.40 2.03 -9.19
C TRP A 93 -18.12 2.81 -10.31
N GLY A 94 -17.78 2.53 -11.57
CA GLY A 94 -18.29 3.27 -12.72
C GLY A 94 -17.14 3.82 -13.58
N GLU A 95 -17.44 4.08 -14.84
CA GLU A 95 -16.52 4.77 -15.75
C GLU A 95 -16.29 6.21 -15.27
N GLY A 96 -15.03 6.65 -15.21
CA GLY A 96 -14.64 7.96 -14.71
C GLY A 96 -14.29 7.99 -13.22
N ALA A 97 -14.66 6.96 -12.46
CA ALA A 97 -14.38 6.85 -11.03
C ALA A 97 -12.98 6.29 -10.72
N GLU A 98 -12.16 6.04 -11.74
CA GLU A 98 -10.73 5.77 -11.55
C GLU A 98 -10.05 6.99 -10.93
N PHE A 99 -9.13 6.77 -10.01
CA PHE A 99 -8.45 7.87 -9.33
C PHE A 99 -7.01 7.56 -8.96
N ARG A 100 -6.24 8.64 -8.80
CA ARG A 100 -5.03 8.68 -7.96
C ARG A 100 -5.30 9.59 -6.77
N MET A 101 -4.74 9.23 -5.63
CA MET A 101 -4.89 9.98 -4.39
C MET A 101 -3.51 10.19 -3.79
N ILE A 102 -3.23 11.41 -3.34
CA ILE A 102 -2.05 11.73 -2.54
C ILE A 102 -2.47 12.16 -1.14
N ARG A 103 -1.80 11.60 -0.13
CA ARG A 103 -1.99 11.92 1.28
C ARG A 103 -0.70 12.55 1.82
N SER A 104 -0.73 13.86 2.03
CA SER A 104 0.34 14.59 2.72
C SER A 104 0.17 14.49 4.24
N ASP A 105 0.89 15.29 5.02
CA ASP A 105 0.72 15.37 6.48
C ASP A 105 -0.69 15.87 6.86
N ARG A 106 -1.17 16.94 6.21
CA ARG A 106 -2.40 17.65 6.53
C ARG A 106 -3.53 17.40 5.56
N TYR A 107 -3.25 17.29 4.28
CA TYR A 107 -4.29 17.17 3.26
C TYR A 107 -4.33 15.79 2.64
N LYS A 108 -5.47 15.49 2.02
CA LYS A 108 -5.68 14.36 1.14
C LYS A 108 -6.33 14.89 -0.13
N TYR A 109 -5.69 14.71 -1.27
CA TYR A 109 -6.19 15.12 -2.58
C TYR A 109 -6.47 13.87 -3.42
N ILE A 110 -7.60 13.83 -4.11
CA ILE A 110 -8.03 12.72 -4.95
C ILE A 110 -8.36 13.28 -6.34
N ALA A 111 -7.54 12.92 -7.32
CA ALA A 111 -7.73 13.26 -8.72
C ALA A 111 -8.50 12.13 -9.42
N PHE A 112 -9.68 12.44 -9.94
CA PHE A 112 -10.51 11.48 -10.68
C PHE A 112 -10.31 11.62 -12.19
N ARG A 113 -10.52 10.51 -12.90
CA ARG A 113 -10.41 10.49 -14.36
C ARG A 113 -11.52 11.29 -15.05
N GLY A 114 -12.75 11.18 -14.56
CA GLY A 114 -13.94 11.74 -15.23
C GLY A 114 -15.00 12.28 -14.28
N CYS A 115 -14.67 12.43 -13.00
CA CYS A 115 -15.51 13.04 -11.99
C CYS A 115 -14.77 14.24 -11.37
N ASP A 116 -15.49 15.04 -10.58
CA ASP A 116 -14.87 16.14 -9.87
C ASP A 116 -13.90 15.63 -8.79
N ASP A 117 -12.79 16.34 -8.66
CA ASP A 117 -11.77 16.04 -7.67
C ASP A 117 -12.26 16.32 -6.25
N LEU A 118 -11.63 15.64 -5.29
CA LEU A 118 -11.92 15.80 -3.87
C LEU A 118 -10.66 16.15 -3.11
N ALA A 119 -10.77 17.09 -2.17
CA ALA A 119 -9.69 17.44 -1.27
C ALA A 119 -10.22 17.63 0.16
N PHE A 120 -9.46 17.14 1.15
CA PHE A 120 -9.86 17.19 2.57
C PHE A 120 -8.69 17.63 3.45
N ASP A 121 -8.95 18.46 4.46
CA ASP A 121 -8.03 18.75 5.57
C ASP A 121 -8.23 17.66 6.63
N ILE A 122 -7.32 16.70 6.72
CA ILE A 122 -7.42 15.54 7.60
C ILE A 122 -7.16 15.91 9.07
N VAL A 123 -6.57 17.09 9.33
CA VAL A 123 -6.33 17.59 10.70
C VAL A 123 -7.60 18.21 11.26
N ASN A 124 -8.23 19.11 10.49
CA ASN A 124 -9.42 19.84 10.95
C ASN A 124 -10.74 19.15 10.60
N ASP A 125 -10.75 18.28 9.59
CA ASP A 125 -11.88 17.43 9.21
C ASP A 125 -11.44 15.96 9.03
N PRO A 126 -11.12 15.24 10.14
CA PRO A 126 -10.75 13.83 10.08
C PRO A 126 -11.84 12.94 9.45
N GLY A 127 -13.09 13.40 9.50
CA GLY A 127 -14.26 12.73 8.92
C GLY A 127 -14.38 12.89 7.41
N GLN A 128 -13.59 13.75 6.77
CA GLN A 128 -13.65 14.02 5.32
C GLN A 128 -15.07 14.39 4.87
N GLN A 129 -15.73 15.26 5.62
CA GLN A 129 -17.11 15.69 5.38
C GLN A 129 -17.21 16.92 4.47
N THR A 130 -16.12 17.67 4.31
CA THR A 130 -16.08 18.94 3.56
C THR A 130 -15.07 18.88 2.42
N ASN A 131 -15.53 18.90 1.17
CA ASN A 131 -14.65 19.01 0.00
C ASN A 131 -14.07 20.44 -0.10
N LEU A 132 -12.75 20.56 -0.24
CA LEU A 132 -12.03 21.83 -0.30
C LEU A 132 -11.77 22.36 -1.71
N VAL A 133 -11.88 21.54 -2.76
CA VAL A 133 -11.44 21.92 -4.13
C VAL A 133 -12.06 23.24 -4.61
N GLU A 134 -13.35 23.47 -4.36
CA GLU A 134 -14.04 24.71 -4.78
C GLU A 134 -14.29 25.69 -3.62
N ASN A 135 -13.96 25.30 -2.39
CA ASN A 135 -14.37 26.03 -1.17
C ASN A 135 -13.22 26.78 -0.49
N THR A 136 -12.05 26.84 -1.11
CA THR A 136 -10.86 27.43 -0.50
C THR A 136 -10.12 28.36 -1.45
N THR A 137 -9.38 29.32 -0.90
CA THR A 137 -8.60 30.32 -1.64
C THR A 137 -7.30 30.63 -0.89
N GLY A 138 -6.35 31.27 -1.57
CA GLY A 138 -5.04 31.61 -1.00
C GLY A 138 -4.17 30.37 -0.78
N GLU A 139 -3.36 30.38 0.27
CA GLU A 139 -2.33 29.36 0.53
C GLU A 139 -2.85 27.92 0.53
N ILE A 140 -4.07 27.68 1.00
CA ILE A 140 -4.66 26.33 0.96
C ILE A 140 -4.90 25.89 -0.48
N ALA A 141 -5.40 26.77 -1.35
CA ALA A 141 -5.62 26.44 -2.75
C ALA A 141 -4.28 26.16 -3.46
N ASP A 142 -3.23 26.93 -3.15
CA ASP A 142 -1.88 26.70 -3.69
C ASP A 142 -1.33 25.33 -3.25
N GLN A 143 -1.47 24.97 -1.97
CA GLN A 143 -1.06 23.66 -1.45
C GLN A 143 -1.82 22.49 -2.08
N LEU A 144 -3.12 22.67 -2.37
CA LEU A 144 -3.91 21.65 -3.04
C LEU A 144 -3.52 21.51 -4.52
N GLU A 145 -3.15 22.61 -5.18
CA GLU A 145 -2.63 22.57 -6.55
C GLU A 145 -1.26 21.88 -6.61
N ASP A 146 -0.37 22.13 -5.66
CA ASP A 146 0.92 21.42 -5.56
C ASP A 146 0.71 19.90 -5.43
N LEU A 147 -0.25 19.48 -4.60
CA LEU A 147 -0.61 18.07 -4.45
C LEU A 147 -1.25 17.49 -5.72
N HIS A 148 -2.07 18.26 -6.43
CA HIS A 148 -2.63 17.88 -7.71
C HIS A 148 -1.53 17.67 -8.77
N GLN A 149 -0.58 18.59 -8.87
CA GLN A 149 0.55 18.46 -9.78
C GLN A 149 1.42 17.25 -9.44
N GLU A 150 1.70 17.03 -8.15
CA GLU A 150 2.48 15.86 -7.70
C GLU A 150 1.75 14.54 -7.99
N VAL A 151 0.46 14.44 -7.66
CA VAL A 151 -0.31 13.20 -7.87
C VAL A 151 -0.56 12.92 -9.35
N MET A 152 -0.42 13.90 -10.23
CA MET A 152 -0.53 13.73 -11.68
C MET A 152 0.82 13.74 -12.40
N HIS A 153 1.92 13.92 -11.67
CA HIS A 153 3.27 13.93 -12.24
C HIS A 153 3.55 12.60 -12.96
N ASP A 154 4.05 12.71 -14.19
CA ASP A 154 4.36 11.59 -15.09
C ASP A 154 3.24 10.55 -15.27
N PHE A 155 1.98 10.96 -15.09
CA PHE A 155 0.84 10.06 -15.16
C PHE A 155 -0.25 10.54 -16.11
N ASN A 156 -0.89 9.57 -16.77
CA ASN A 156 -2.05 9.81 -17.61
C ASN A 156 -3.01 8.61 -17.55
N PHE A 157 -4.29 8.87 -17.20
CA PHE A 157 -5.30 7.83 -17.03
C PHE A 157 -5.53 7.01 -18.31
N ASP A 158 -5.56 7.64 -19.49
CA ASP A 158 -5.82 6.94 -20.74
C ASP A 158 -4.65 6.03 -21.14
N GLN A 159 -3.41 6.50 -20.89
CA GLN A 159 -2.23 5.67 -21.08
C GLN A 159 -2.20 4.48 -20.12
N ALA A 160 -2.53 4.72 -18.85
CA ALA A 160 -2.63 3.66 -17.84
C ALA A 160 -3.69 2.61 -18.22
N GLU A 161 -4.88 3.04 -18.65
CA GLU A 161 -5.95 2.14 -19.06
C GLU A 161 -5.59 1.37 -20.34
N SER A 162 -4.94 2.02 -21.30
CA SER A 162 -4.43 1.36 -22.51
C SER A 162 -3.41 0.27 -22.17
N ARG A 163 -2.43 0.57 -21.29
CA ARG A 163 -1.44 -0.39 -20.79
C ARG A 163 -2.11 -1.55 -20.05
N ARG A 164 -3.08 -1.27 -19.17
CA ARG A 164 -3.81 -2.29 -18.42
C ARG A 164 -4.56 -3.24 -19.35
N LYS A 165 -5.26 -2.71 -20.37
CA LYS A 165 -5.97 -3.54 -21.38
C LYS A 165 -5.02 -4.41 -22.18
N SER A 166 -3.90 -3.86 -22.66
CA SER A 166 -2.94 -4.61 -23.46
C SER A 166 -2.27 -5.73 -22.67
N GLN A 167 -1.79 -5.43 -21.46
CA GLN A 167 -1.19 -6.41 -20.56
C GLN A 167 -2.19 -7.49 -20.13
N THR A 168 -3.43 -7.12 -19.81
CA THR A 168 -4.48 -8.09 -19.47
C THR A 168 -4.77 -9.02 -20.64
N ALA A 169 -4.87 -8.48 -21.87
CA ALA A 169 -5.11 -9.29 -23.06
C ALA A 169 -3.93 -10.24 -23.36
N GLU A 170 -2.70 -9.78 -23.15
CA GLU A 170 -1.50 -10.60 -23.30
C GLU A 170 -1.44 -11.72 -22.26
N LEU A 171 -1.64 -11.41 -20.97
CA LEU A 171 -1.66 -12.40 -19.90
C LEU A 171 -2.74 -13.46 -20.12
N ASN A 172 -3.95 -13.06 -20.54
CA ASN A 172 -5.01 -14.02 -20.85
C ASN A 172 -4.68 -14.94 -22.04
N ARG A 173 -3.91 -14.44 -23.02
CA ARG A 173 -3.47 -15.23 -24.18
C ARG A 173 -2.39 -16.23 -23.79
N ASN A 174 -1.42 -15.80 -22.98
CA ASN A 174 -0.26 -16.60 -22.58
C ASN A 174 -0.59 -17.58 -21.44
N TYR A 175 -1.52 -17.21 -20.56
CA TYR A 175 -1.92 -17.96 -19.37
C TYR A 175 -3.45 -18.08 -19.29
N PRO A 176 -4.08 -18.84 -20.21
CA PRO A 176 -5.52 -18.99 -20.20
C PRO A 176 -6.01 -19.64 -18.90
N LYS A 177 -7.09 -19.11 -18.34
CA LYS A 177 -7.73 -19.67 -17.14
C LYS A 177 -8.13 -21.12 -17.41
N ARG A 178 -7.66 -22.02 -16.55
CA ARG A 178 -8.01 -23.46 -16.61
C ARG A 178 -9.27 -23.79 -15.82
N VAL A 179 -9.64 -22.91 -14.90
CA VAL A 179 -10.78 -23.06 -14.01
C VAL A 179 -11.65 -21.81 -14.03
N LYS A 180 -12.94 -22.00 -13.79
CA LYS A 180 -13.89 -20.90 -13.63
C LYS A 180 -13.87 -20.45 -12.18
N LEU A 181 -13.42 -19.21 -11.98
CA LEU A 181 -13.42 -18.54 -10.68
C LEU A 181 -14.76 -17.82 -10.50
N GLU A 182 -15.33 -17.92 -9.31
CA GLU A 182 -16.54 -17.18 -8.93
C GLU A 182 -16.24 -15.98 -8.03
N THR A 183 -15.16 -16.07 -7.25
CA THR A 183 -14.71 -15.00 -6.36
C THR A 183 -13.35 -14.48 -6.83
N PRO A 184 -12.91 -13.28 -6.39
CA PRO A 184 -11.59 -12.77 -6.74
C PRO A 184 -10.43 -13.51 -6.06
N ASN A 185 -10.68 -14.21 -4.95
CA ASN A 185 -9.64 -14.79 -4.10
C ASN A 185 -9.70 -16.31 -4.06
N GLN A 186 -8.56 -16.95 -4.29
CA GLN A 186 -8.42 -18.39 -4.15
C GLN A 186 -7.22 -18.74 -3.28
N ILE A 187 -7.35 -19.85 -2.56
CA ILE A 187 -6.28 -20.41 -1.75
C ILE A 187 -6.11 -21.89 -2.09
N VAL A 188 -4.84 -22.32 -2.12
CA VAL A 188 -4.49 -23.74 -2.18
C VAL A 188 -4.34 -24.23 -0.75
N LEU A 189 -5.15 -25.21 -0.36
CA LEU A 189 -5.08 -25.85 0.94
C LEU A 189 -3.88 -26.80 1.00
N GLY A 190 -3.44 -27.15 2.22
CA GLY A 190 -2.32 -28.08 2.43
C GLY A 190 -2.54 -29.49 1.87
N ASP A 191 -3.78 -29.84 1.51
CA ASP A 191 -4.13 -31.08 0.83
C ASP A 191 -4.14 -30.97 -0.71
N GLY A 192 -3.72 -29.83 -1.26
CA GLY A 192 -3.61 -29.57 -2.69
C GLY A 192 -4.88 -29.06 -3.37
N ARG A 193 -6.02 -28.99 -2.66
CA ARG A 193 -7.26 -28.45 -3.23
C ARG A 193 -7.19 -26.94 -3.36
N MET A 194 -7.60 -26.42 -4.52
CA MET A 194 -7.83 -25.00 -4.73
C MET A 194 -9.28 -24.68 -4.39
N VAL A 195 -9.51 -23.69 -3.51
CA VAL A 195 -10.85 -23.33 -3.04
C VAL A 195 -11.08 -21.82 -3.11
N GLU A 196 -12.35 -21.42 -3.19
CA GLU A 196 -12.76 -20.01 -3.12
C GLU A 196 -12.59 -19.49 -1.67
N THR A 197 -11.83 -18.42 -1.50
CA THR A 197 -11.54 -17.85 -0.17
C THR A 197 -12.72 -17.09 0.41
N ASP A 198 -13.59 -16.55 -0.45
CA ASP A 198 -14.77 -15.79 -0.02
C ASP A 198 -16.00 -16.70 0.27
N THR A 199 -15.77 -18.01 0.42
CA THR A 199 -16.78 -19.02 0.80
C THR A 199 -16.54 -19.54 2.22
N PRO A 200 -17.53 -20.16 2.89
CA PRO A 200 -17.35 -20.63 4.27
C PRO A 200 -16.14 -21.56 4.42
N ILE A 201 -15.21 -21.20 5.31
CA ILE A 201 -13.92 -21.87 5.51
C ILE A 201 -14.05 -23.38 5.75
N TYR A 202 -15.09 -23.82 6.46
CA TYR A 202 -15.29 -25.24 6.81
C TYR A 202 -16.04 -26.05 5.75
N LYS A 203 -16.63 -25.38 4.76
CA LYS A 203 -17.26 -26.00 3.58
C LYS A 203 -16.90 -25.18 2.34
N PRO A 204 -15.60 -25.04 2.06
CA PRO A 204 -15.16 -24.15 1.02
C PRO A 204 -15.50 -24.77 -0.32
N ARG A 205 -15.88 -23.93 -1.28
CA ARG A 205 -16.17 -24.43 -2.62
C ARG A 205 -14.86 -24.83 -3.30
N VAL A 206 -14.74 -26.10 -3.63
CA VAL A 206 -13.57 -26.63 -4.35
C VAL A 206 -13.68 -26.25 -5.83
N ILE A 207 -12.63 -25.58 -6.32
CA ILE A 207 -12.48 -25.11 -7.69
C ILE A 207 -11.67 -26.12 -8.51
N SER A 208 -10.65 -26.72 -7.89
CA SER A 208 -9.84 -27.79 -8.49
C SER A 208 -9.32 -28.74 -7.40
N ASN A 209 -9.20 -30.01 -7.76
CA ASN A 209 -8.50 -31.03 -6.96
C ASN A 209 -7.07 -31.29 -7.48
N GLU A 210 -6.70 -30.71 -8.62
CA GLU A 210 -5.38 -30.89 -9.24
C GLU A 210 -4.79 -29.53 -9.62
N LEU A 211 -3.54 -29.29 -9.22
CA LEU A 211 -2.72 -28.16 -9.65
C LEU A 211 -1.95 -28.57 -10.92
N SER A 212 -2.65 -29.02 -11.95
CA SER A 212 -2.03 -29.42 -13.23
C SER A 212 -2.07 -28.29 -14.24
#